data_AF-A0A9X0G6B3-F1
#
_entry.id   AF-A0A9X0G6B3-F1
#
_cell.length_a   1.000
_cell.length_b   1.000
_cell.length_c   1.000
_cell.angle_alpha   90.00
_cell.angle_beta   90.00
_cell.angle_gamma   90.00
#
_symmetry.space_group_name_H-M   'P 1'
#
loop_
_entity.id
_entity.type
_entity.pdbx_description
1 polymer ?
#
loop_
_entity_poly.entity_id
_entity_poly.type
_entity_poly.pdbx_seq_one_letter_code
_entity_poly.pdbx_strand_id
1 'polypeptide(L)'
;MYMIKEIPFQEGEIILFKEANLWNDLLERCKKETKTINIATYNFNFKNKYERSFYKELSKLADLGIDVSLLYSIMTFSNEDKLEIEEIFKNFVLCAQLKTNHSKMFITDNFAYIGSANFSFNSNKNYECGVIFNNKEIVSKIRKQFMGEMLEQSELTNIPTSFDPFYFLPRILNVVQELSKVEKKESLYIASNVENIAQLRYLDDLEKNLNKLGFPIPIHFDWWKLFWELDEKKPIPDITFNNFKNYLYALSQYLNTVIEHVSAQYESIGRMELLKRIKVIK
;
A
#
# COMPACT_ATOMS: atom_id res chain seq x y z
N MET A 1 0.72 21.93 23.52
CA MET A 1 0.53 22.69 22.26
C MET A 1 -0.69 22.10 21.57
N TYR A 2 -1.79 22.85 21.42
CA TYR A 2 -2.97 22.34 20.72
C TYR A 2 -2.68 22.38 19.21
N MET A 3 -2.64 21.23 18.55
CA MET A 3 -2.59 21.15 17.09
C MET A 3 -4.02 20.97 16.55
N ILE A 4 -4.66 22.07 16.20
CA ILE A 4 -5.82 22.03 15.29
C ILE A 4 -5.25 22.08 13.87
N LYS A 5 -5.56 21.06 13.08
CA LYS A 5 -5.25 21.03 11.65
C LYS A 5 -6.54 21.07 10.87
N GLU A 6 -6.61 22.02 9.95
CA GLU A 6 -7.76 22.21 9.09
C GLU A 6 -7.41 21.73 7.68
N ILE A 7 -8.25 20.84 7.14
CA ILE A 7 -8.17 20.42 5.74
C ILE A 7 -9.42 20.98 5.06
N PRO A 8 -9.32 22.09 4.31
CA PRO A 8 -10.47 22.63 3.58
C PRO A 8 -10.85 21.65 2.47
N PHE A 9 -12.16 21.41 2.32
CA PHE A 9 -12.72 20.61 1.24
C PHE A 9 -13.97 21.28 0.68
N GLN A 10 -14.22 21.10 -0.61
CA GLN A 10 -15.41 21.65 -1.28
C GLN A 10 -16.45 20.57 -1.59
N GLU A 11 -16.01 19.31 -1.71
CA GLU A 11 -16.85 18.18 -2.10
C GLU A 11 -16.70 17.03 -1.10
N GLY A 12 -17.83 16.46 -0.71
CA GLY A 12 -17.93 15.30 0.18
C GLY A 12 -19.38 14.84 0.28
N GLU A 13 -19.58 13.55 0.53
CA GLU A 13 -20.90 12.95 0.70
C GLU A 13 -21.18 12.75 2.18
N ILE A 14 -22.26 13.33 2.70
CA ILE A 14 -22.72 13.03 4.05
C ILE A 14 -23.36 11.64 4.03
N ILE A 15 -22.90 10.77 4.92
CA ILE A 15 -23.47 9.45 5.15
C ILE A 15 -24.23 9.50 6.47
N LEU A 16 -25.50 9.12 6.45
CA LEU A 16 -26.35 8.96 7.63
C LEU A 16 -26.90 7.54 7.60
N PHE A 17 -26.75 6.78 8.68
CA PHE A 17 -27.20 5.39 8.69
C PHE A 17 -27.59 4.89 10.07
N LYS A 18 -28.37 3.81 10.06
CA LYS A 18 -28.75 3.00 11.20
C LYS A 18 -29.06 1.60 10.68
N GLU A 19 -28.74 0.56 11.46
CA GLU A 19 -28.98 -0.84 11.08
C GLU A 19 -28.31 -1.25 9.75
N ALA A 20 -27.26 -0.53 9.36
CA ALA A 20 -26.48 -0.79 8.15
C ALA A 20 -25.09 -1.35 8.50
N ASN A 21 -24.51 -2.10 7.55
CA ASN A 21 -23.15 -2.59 7.69
C ASN A 21 -22.18 -1.67 6.94
N LEU A 22 -22.04 -0.43 7.43
CA LEU A 22 -21.20 0.61 6.83
C LEU A 22 -19.84 0.06 6.39
N TRP A 23 -19.21 -0.75 7.23
CA TRP A 23 -17.88 -1.26 6.96
C TRP A 23 -17.84 -2.21 5.77
N ASN A 24 -18.83 -3.09 5.61
CA ASN A 24 -18.92 -3.87 4.38
C ASN A 24 -19.11 -2.93 3.18
N ASP A 25 -19.95 -1.90 3.30
CA ASP A 25 -20.17 -0.94 2.21
C ASP A 25 -18.86 -0.19 1.85
N LEU A 26 -18.03 0.16 2.83
CA LEU A 26 -16.71 0.76 2.59
C LEU A 26 -15.72 -0.25 1.98
N LEU A 27 -15.77 -1.50 2.42
CA LEU A 27 -14.94 -2.56 1.84
C LEU A 27 -15.33 -2.86 0.39
N GLU A 28 -16.62 -2.89 0.07
CA GLU A 28 -17.15 -3.05 -1.29
C GLU A 28 -16.81 -1.87 -2.21
N ARG A 29 -16.59 -0.67 -1.64
CA ARG A 29 -16.06 0.49 -2.36
C ARG A 29 -14.58 0.35 -2.71
N CYS A 30 -13.84 -0.58 -2.09
CA CYS A 30 -12.46 -0.86 -2.49
C CYS A 30 -12.48 -1.50 -3.88
N LYS A 31 -11.71 -0.92 -4.80
CA LYS A 31 -11.68 -1.35 -6.20
C LYS A 31 -10.43 -2.18 -6.47
N LYS A 32 -10.33 -2.77 -7.67
CA LYS A 32 -9.15 -3.53 -8.10
C LYS A 32 -7.86 -2.71 -8.01
N GLU A 33 -7.94 -1.40 -8.20
CA GLU A 33 -6.81 -0.49 -8.07
C GLU A 33 -6.48 -0.04 -6.64
N THR A 34 -7.30 -0.40 -5.63
CA THR A 34 -7.02 -0.04 -4.22
C THR A 34 -5.75 -0.74 -3.76
N LYS A 35 -4.75 0.05 -3.35
CA LYS A 35 -3.43 -0.46 -2.93
C LYS A 35 -3.25 -0.43 -1.44
N THR A 36 -3.91 0.50 -0.77
CA THR A 36 -3.66 0.80 0.65
C THR A 36 -4.96 1.03 1.37
N ILE A 37 -5.07 0.49 2.59
CA ILE A 37 -6.16 0.74 3.52
C ILE A 37 -5.55 1.12 4.88
N ASN A 38 -5.83 2.32 5.36
CA ASN A 38 -5.48 2.77 6.70
C ASN A 38 -6.76 2.98 7.52
N ILE A 39 -6.84 2.32 8.66
CA ILE A 39 -7.98 2.34 9.56
C ILE A 39 -7.54 2.92 10.88
N ALA A 40 -8.28 3.92 11.38
CA ALA A 40 -8.19 4.37 12.76
C ALA A 40 -9.54 4.12 13.43
N THR A 41 -9.57 3.41 14.55
CA THR A 41 -10.81 3.15 15.30
C THR A 41 -10.57 3.19 16.79
N TYR A 42 -11.57 3.60 17.58
CA TYR A 42 -11.44 3.55 19.04
C TYR A 42 -11.41 2.10 19.51
N ASN A 43 -12.47 1.34 19.20
CA ASN A 43 -12.60 -0.06 19.54
C ASN A 43 -12.37 -0.92 18.31
N PHE A 44 -11.52 -1.94 18.45
CA PHE A 44 -11.42 -3.05 17.49
C PHE A 44 -11.63 -4.38 18.21
N ASN A 45 -12.40 -5.26 17.58
CA ASN A 45 -12.73 -6.57 18.11
C ASN A 45 -12.07 -7.66 17.26
N PHE A 46 -11.05 -8.29 17.84
CA PHE A 46 -10.33 -9.42 17.25
C PHE A 46 -10.94 -10.79 17.61
N LYS A 47 -11.95 -10.85 18.51
CA LYS A 47 -12.56 -12.08 19.05
C LYS A 47 -13.26 -12.94 18.00
N ASN A 48 -13.84 -12.34 16.97
CA ASN A 48 -14.56 -13.11 15.95
C ASN A 48 -13.60 -13.56 14.86
N LYS A 49 -13.02 -14.77 14.98
CA LYS A 49 -12.43 -15.49 13.84
C LYS A 49 -13.48 -16.04 12.86
N TYR A 50 -14.77 -15.79 13.13
CA TYR A 50 -15.89 -16.25 12.30
C TYR A 50 -15.95 -15.52 10.96
N GLU A 51 -16.59 -16.18 9.98
CA GLU A 51 -16.54 -15.84 8.56
C GLU A 51 -17.01 -14.44 8.15
N ARG A 52 -17.58 -13.66 9.08
CA ARG A 52 -18.13 -12.32 8.84
C ARG A 52 -17.44 -11.19 9.61
N SER A 53 -16.31 -11.45 10.28
CA SER A 53 -15.63 -10.40 11.04
C SER A 53 -14.79 -9.47 10.17
N PHE A 54 -14.67 -8.22 10.59
CA PHE A 54 -13.74 -7.26 9.99
C PHE A 54 -12.30 -7.77 9.98
N TYR A 55 -11.92 -8.56 10.98
CA TYR A 55 -10.63 -9.24 10.99
C TYR A 55 -10.41 -10.11 9.75
N LYS A 56 -11.36 -11.01 9.42
CA LYS A 56 -11.25 -11.92 8.26
C LYS A 56 -11.24 -11.16 6.94
N GLU A 57 -12.07 -10.12 6.81
CA GLU A 57 -12.08 -9.31 5.59
C GLU A 57 -10.77 -8.54 5.39
N LEU A 58 -10.18 -7.98 6.45
CA LEU A 58 -8.85 -7.36 6.37
C LEU A 58 -7.76 -8.38 6.05
N SER A 59 -7.82 -9.60 6.60
CA SER A 59 -6.92 -10.70 6.23
C SER A 59 -7.02 -11.02 4.74
N LYS A 60 -8.23 -11.16 4.18
CA LYS A 60 -8.43 -11.43 2.75
C LYS A 60 -7.87 -10.31 1.88
N LEU A 61 -8.12 -9.05 2.24
CA LEU A 61 -7.60 -7.90 1.48
C LEU A 61 -6.07 -7.86 1.52
N ALA A 62 -5.47 -8.14 2.67
CA ALA A 62 -4.02 -8.27 2.78
C ALA A 62 -3.46 -9.42 1.93
N ASP A 63 -4.20 -10.53 1.82
CA ASP A 63 -3.86 -11.67 0.96
C ASP A 63 -4.06 -11.38 -0.53
N LEU A 64 -4.90 -10.41 -0.89
CA LEU A 64 -4.99 -9.87 -2.26
C LEU A 64 -3.86 -8.87 -2.59
N GLY A 65 -2.93 -8.63 -1.66
CA GLY A 65 -1.81 -7.71 -1.85
C GLY A 65 -2.08 -6.25 -1.48
N ILE A 66 -3.21 -5.98 -0.79
CA ILE A 66 -3.52 -4.64 -0.29
C ILE A 66 -2.75 -4.40 1.02
N ASP A 67 -2.05 -3.28 1.12
CA ASP A 67 -1.38 -2.93 2.37
C ASP A 67 -2.38 -2.37 3.38
N VAL A 68 -2.58 -3.12 4.47
CA VAL A 68 -3.54 -2.78 5.51
C VAL A 68 -2.79 -2.30 6.76
N SER A 69 -3.17 -1.14 7.28
CA SER A 69 -2.73 -0.65 8.59
C SER A 69 -3.93 -0.38 9.49
N LEU A 70 -3.91 -0.94 10.69
CA LEU A 70 -4.95 -0.81 11.70
C LEU A 70 -4.40 -0.13 12.95
N LEU A 71 -4.89 1.07 13.22
CA LEU A 71 -4.61 1.84 14.41
C LEU A 71 -5.83 1.81 15.34
N TYR A 72 -5.67 1.28 16.55
CA TYR A 72 -6.75 1.16 17.52
C TYR A 72 -6.38 1.78 18.88
N SER A 73 -7.38 2.16 19.70
CA SER A 73 -7.12 2.57 21.09
C SER A 73 -7.32 1.41 22.05
N ILE A 74 -8.50 0.79 21.99
CA ILE A 74 -8.88 -0.32 22.85
C ILE A 74 -9.08 -1.57 22.00
N MET A 75 -8.40 -2.60 22.47
CA MET A 75 -8.57 -3.96 21.99
C MET A 75 -9.53 -4.67 22.93
N THR A 76 -10.66 -5.11 22.41
CA THR A 76 -11.64 -5.85 23.22
C THR A 76 -11.30 -7.35 23.20
N PHE A 77 -10.44 -7.77 24.13
CA PHE A 77 -10.12 -9.19 24.39
C PHE A 77 -10.53 -9.64 25.78
N SER A 78 -10.81 -10.93 25.92
CA SER A 78 -10.55 -11.69 27.15
C SER A 78 -9.24 -12.47 26.98
N ASN A 79 -8.34 -12.41 27.97
CA ASN A 79 -7.05 -13.13 28.00
C ASN A 79 -7.19 -14.67 27.88
N GLU A 80 -8.40 -15.19 27.98
CA GLU A 80 -8.73 -16.62 27.93
C GLU A 80 -8.77 -17.18 26.50
N ASP A 81 -8.93 -16.33 25.47
CA ASP A 81 -9.22 -16.78 24.10
C ASP A 81 -7.98 -17.04 23.22
N LYS A 82 -6.75 -16.91 23.78
CA LYS A 82 -5.44 -17.09 23.09
C LYS A 82 -5.52 -16.86 21.59
N LEU A 83 -5.55 -15.60 21.15
CA LEU A 83 -5.72 -15.31 19.74
C LEU A 83 -4.55 -15.86 18.92
N GLU A 84 -4.74 -16.98 18.23
CA GLU A 84 -3.88 -17.30 17.09
C GLU A 84 -4.21 -16.30 16.00
N ILE A 85 -3.47 -15.18 15.99
CA ILE A 85 -3.48 -14.25 14.86
C ILE A 85 -3.01 -15.06 13.65
N GLU A 86 -3.83 -15.11 12.61
CA GLU A 86 -3.53 -15.78 11.35
C GLU A 86 -2.20 -15.27 10.79
N GLU A 87 -1.48 -16.16 10.12
CA GLU A 87 -0.16 -15.86 9.58
C GLU A 87 -0.17 -14.67 8.63
N ILE A 88 -1.24 -14.52 7.83
CA ILE A 88 -1.44 -13.35 6.94
C ILE A 88 -1.49 -12.05 7.72
N PHE A 89 -2.21 -12.02 8.82
CA PHE A 89 -2.39 -10.83 9.62
C PHE A 89 -1.09 -10.47 10.34
N LYS A 90 -0.33 -11.47 10.83
CA LYS A 90 1.01 -11.26 11.38
C LYS A 90 1.99 -10.70 10.35
N ASN A 91 1.97 -11.26 9.14
CA ASN A 91 2.97 -10.97 8.12
C ASN A 91 2.65 -9.74 7.25
N PHE A 92 1.40 -9.29 7.17
CA PHE A 92 1.01 -8.26 6.18
C PHE A 92 0.05 -7.19 6.70
N VAL A 93 -0.44 -7.29 7.94
CA VAL A 93 -1.27 -6.24 8.55
C VAL A 93 -0.48 -5.53 9.64
N LEU A 94 -0.18 -4.26 9.41
CA LEU A 94 0.45 -3.40 10.42
C LEU A 94 -0.58 -3.07 11.50
N CYS A 95 -0.27 -3.37 12.76
CA CYS A 95 -1.13 -3.02 13.88
C CYS A 95 -0.41 -2.11 14.85
N ALA A 96 -1.10 -1.06 15.26
CA ALA A 96 -0.58 -0.13 16.24
C ALA A 96 -1.65 0.32 17.22
N GLN A 97 -1.25 0.53 18.46
CA GLN A 97 -2.11 1.01 19.53
C GLN A 97 -1.79 2.48 19.85
N LEU A 98 -2.80 3.34 19.76
CA LEU A 98 -2.75 4.71 20.25
C LEU A 98 -3.82 4.89 21.32
N LYS A 99 -3.43 4.86 22.60
CA LYS A 99 -4.36 4.88 23.75
C LYS A 99 -5.34 6.05 23.73
N THR A 100 -4.92 7.20 23.20
CA THR A 100 -5.74 8.42 23.10
C THR A 100 -6.54 8.54 21.80
N ASN A 101 -6.51 7.54 20.91
CA ASN A 101 -7.27 7.56 19.66
C ASN A 101 -8.77 7.36 19.91
N HIS A 102 -9.61 8.35 19.61
CA HIS A 102 -11.06 8.18 19.54
C HIS A 102 -11.62 8.37 18.12
N SER A 103 -10.75 8.55 17.12
CA SER A 103 -11.12 8.74 15.73
C SER A 103 -11.73 7.47 15.15
N LYS A 104 -12.65 7.63 14.20
CA LYS A 104 -13.12 6.53 13.34
C LYS A 104 -13.00 6.92 11.89
N MET A 105 -12.02 6.30 11.24
CA MET A 105 -11.59 6.66 9.90
C MET A 105 -11.27 5.40 9.11
N PHE A 106 -11.60 5.44 7.82
CA PHE A 106 -11.22 4.43 6.85
C PHE A 106 -10.70 5.15 5.61
N ILE A 107 -9.41 4.99 5.33
CA ILE A 107 -8.70 5.77 4.33
C ILE A 107 -8.10 4.82 3.31
N THR A 108 -8.49 4.96 2.05
CA THR A 108 -7.88 4.27 0.91
C THR A 108 -7.13 5.26 0.03
N ASP A 109 -6.52 4.81 -1.06
CA ASP A 109 -5.91 5.68 -2.08
C ASP A 109 -6.92 6.45 -2.92
N ASN A 110 -8.18 6.02 -2.92
CA ASN A 110 -9.23 6.60 -3.77
C ASN A 110 -10.32 7.34 -3.00
N PHE A 111 -10.55 6.97 -1.73
CA PHE A 111 -11.54 7.63 -0.89
C PHE A 111 -11.16 7.57 0.58
N ALA A 112 -11.75 8.46 1.39
CA ALA A 112 -11.64 8.44 2.84
C ALA A 112 -13.03 8.60 3.47
N TYR A 113 -13.31 7.85 4.52
CA TYR A 113 -14.46 8.03 5.40
C TYR A 113 -13.99 8.52 6.76
N ILE A 114 -14.69 9.51 7.31
CA ILE A 114 -14.52 10.00 8.68
C ILE A 114 -15.92 10.09 9.31
N GLY A 115 -16.14 9.47 10.46
CA GLY A 115 -17.45 9.51 11.09
C GLY A 115 -17.50 9.00 12.53
N SER A 116 -18.70 8.71 13.00
CA SER A 116 -18.99 8.38 14.40
C SER A 116 -18.93 6.87 14.72
N ALA A 117 -19.13 6.01 13.71
CA ALA A 117 -19.19 4.57 13.92
C ALA A 117 -17.82 3.94 14.17
N ASN A 118 -17.72 3.03 15.14
CA ASN A 118 -16.52 2.21 15.38
C ASN A 118 -16.47 0.98 14.49
N PHE A 119 -15.27 0.44 14.26
CA PHE A 119 -15.02 -0.85 13.59
C PHE A 119 -15.43 -2.04 14.47
N SER A 120 -16.70 -2.05 14.90
CA SER A 120 -17.29 -3.03 15.79
C SER A 120 -18.76 -3.25 15.42
N PHE A 121 -19.25 -4.48 15.53
CA PHE A 121 -20.64 -4.83 15.24
C PHE A 121 -21.66 -4.03 16.07
N ASN A 122 -21.27 -3.56 17.25
CA ASN A 122 -22.15 -2.81 18.13
C ASN A 122 -22.55 -1.44 17.54
N SER A 123 -21.72 -0.84 16.69
CA SER A 123 -22.07 0.43 16.03
C SER A 123 -23.17 0.27 14.98
N ASN A 124 -23.38 -0.93 14.43
CA ASN A 124 -24.34 -1.12 13.33
C ASN A 124 -25.79 -0.83 13.75
N LYS A 125 -26.14 -0.88 15.04
CA LYS A 125 -27.51 -0.63 15.52
C LYS A 125 -27.77 0.83 15.93
N ASN A 126 -26.73 1.66 15.95
CA ASN A 126 -26.83 3.05 16.39
C ASN A 126 -27.18 3.97 15.22
N TYR A 127 -27.68 5.16 15.54
CA TYR A 127 -27.68 6.27 14.58
C TYR A 127 -26.26 6.79 14.46
N GLU A 128 -25.68 6.66 13.28
CA GLU A 128 -24.31 7.01 13.00
C GLU A 128 -24.27 7.95 11.79
N CYS A 129 -23.26 8.82 11.77
CA CYS A 129 -23.03 9.74 10.66
C CYS A 129 -21.55 9.85 10.32
N GLY A 130 -21.28 10.32 9.11
CA GLY A 130 -19.93 10.61 8.67
C GLY A 130 -19.92 11.32 7.32
N VAL A 131 -18.71 11.50 6.79
CA VAL A 131 -18.46 12.10 5.49
C VAL A 131 -17.52 11.20 4.70
N ILE A 132 -17.85 10.97 3.43
CA ILE A 132 -16.97 10.32 2.46
C ILE A 132 -16.36 11.39 1.54
N PHE A 133 -15.04 11.32 1.38
CA PHE A 133 -14.24 12.15 0.48
C PHE A 133 -13.72 11.30 -0.67
N ASN A 134 -13.96 11.72 -1.91
CA ASN A 134 -13.45 11.04 -3.12
C ASN A 134 -12.33 11.82 -3.82
N ASN A 135 -12.06 13.06 -3.38
CA ASN A 135 -10.99 13.87 -3.94
C ASN A 135 -9.62 13.32 -3.50
N LYS A 136 -8.81 12.85 -4.46
CA LYS A 136 -7.51 12.20 -4.20
C LYS A 136 -6.53 13.10 -3.44
N GLU A 137 -6.55 14.42 -3.68
CA GLU A 137 -5.69 15.36 -2.96
C GLU A 137 -6.10 15.46 -1.48
N ILE A 138 -7.40 15.57 -1.21
CA ILE A 138 -7.94 15.59 0.16
C ILE A 138 -7.65 14.26 0.88
N VAL A 139 -7.91 13.13 0.22
CA VAL A 139 -7.61 11.79 0.74
C VAL A 139 -6.12 11.65 1.09
N SER A 140 -5.23 12.11 0.19
CA SER A 140 -3.79 12.11 0.44
C SER A 140 -3.38 13.03 1.60
N LYS A 141 -4.02 14.20 1.76
CA LYS A 141 -3.76 15.11 2.88
C LYS A 141 -4.21 14.50 4.21
N ILE A 142 -5.42 13.93 4.27
CA ILE A 142 -5.96 13.24 5.46
C ILE A 142 -4.99 12.14 5.89
N ARG A 143 -4.55 11.30 4.94
CA ARG A 143 -3.60 10.23 5.23
C ARG A 143 -2.26 10.76 5.75
N LYS A 144 -1.64 11.69 5.03
CA LYS A 144 -0.29 12.17 5.38
C LYS A 144 -0.28 12.94 6.69
N GLN A 145 -1.23 13.85 6.88
CA GLN A 145 -1.20 14.80 7.99
C GLN A 145 -1.76 14.23 9.29
N PHE A 146 -2.68 13.25 9.20
CA PHE A 146 -3.37 12.75 10.38
C PHE A 146 -3.02 11.30 10.68
N MET A 147 -3.16 10.39 9.70
CA MET A 147 -2.77 8.99 9.93
C MET A 147 -1.25 8.86 10.17
N GLY A 148 -0.43 9.62 9.44
CA GLY A 148 1.02 9.63 9.64
C GLY A 148 1.41 9.99 11.08
N GLU A 149 0.88 11.09 11.60
CA GLU A 149 1.17 11.54 12.98
C GLU A 149 0.59 10.61 14.04
N MET A 150 -0.63 10.09 13.83
CA MET A 150 -1.22 9.12 14.74
C MET A 150 -0.37 7.85 14.83
N LEU A 151 0.14 7.37 13.69
CA LEU A 151 1.00 6.21 13.63
C LEU A 151 2.36 6.47 14.30
N GLU A 152 2.97 7.63 14.08
CA GLU A 152 4.22 8.04 14.76
C GLU A 152 4.10 8.07 16.29
N GLN A 153 2.92 8.44 16.81
CA GLN A 153 2.65 8.49 18.25
C GLN A 153 2.15 7.17 18.83
N SER A 154 1.95 6.15 18.00
CA SER A 154 1.40 4.87 18.40
C SER A 154 2.48 3.86 18.79
N GLU A 155 2.09 2.89 19.61
CA GLU A 155 2.90 1.73 19.94
C GLU A 155 2.61 0.60 18.94
N LEU A 156 3.61 0.15 18.19
CA LEU A 156 3.44 -0.96 17.25
C LEU A 156 3.18 -2.26 18.02
N THR A 157 2.00 -2.84 17.85
CA THR A 157 1.61 -4.10 18.52
C THR A 157 1.86 -5.32 17.64
N ASN A 158 1.94 -5.11 16.32
CA ASN A 158 2.47 -6.07 15.37
C ASN A 158 3.32 -5.34 14.34
N ILE A 159 4.51 -5.88 14.07
CA ILE A 159 5.33 -5.47 12.92
C ILE A 159 5.32 -6.64 11.95
N PRO A 160 4.78 -6.45 10.72
CA PRO A 160 4.95 -7.39 9.62
C PRO A 160 6.39 -7.93 9.57
N THR A 161 6.57 -9.22 9.88
CA THR A 161 7.90 -9.84 9.92
C THR A 161 8.38 -10.28 8.54
N SER A 162 7.47 -10.26 7.57
CA SER A 162 7.74 -10.59 6.18
C SER A 162 7.45 -9.38 5.31
N PHE A 163 8.29 -9.20 4.28
CA PHE A 163 8.09 -8.17 3.28
C PHE A 163 7.70 -8.84 1.97
N ASP A 164 6.72 -8.28 1.28
CA ASP A 164 6.41 -8.68 -0.08
C ASP A 164 7.40 -8.04 -1.05
N PRO A 165 8.30 -8.83 -1.67
CA PRO A 165 9.28 -8.29 -2.59
C PRO A 165 8.60 -7.52 -3.73
N PHE A 166 7.43 -7.94 -4.20
CA PHE A 166 6.81 -7.40 -5.40
C PHE A 166 6.14 -6.02 -5.19
N TYR A 167 6.09 -5.52 -3.96
CA TYR A 167 5.52 -4.20 -3.64
C TYR A 167 6.14 -3.06 -4.47
N PHE A 168 7.41 -3.17 -4.87
CA PHE A 168 8.08 -2.13 -5.66
C PHE A 168 7.73 -2.15 -7.16
N LEU A 169 7.14 -3.22 -7.70
CA LEU A 169 6.91 -3.35 -9.16
C LEU A 169 6.14 -2.17 -9.76
N PRO A 170 5.01 -1.69 -9.18
CA PRO A 170 4.29 -0.55 -9.74
C PRO A 170 5.11 0.75 -9.71
N ARG A 171 5.97 0.92 -8.69
CA ARG A 171 6.86 2.08 -8.58
C ARG A 171 7.91 2.04 -9.68
N ILE A 172 8.53 0.88 -9.91
CA ILE A 172 9.54 0.71 -10.96
C ILE A 172 8.91 0.94 -12.34
N LEU A 173 7.71 0.40 -12.59
CA LEU A 173 6.99 0.65 -13.85
C LEU A 173 6.75 2.16 -14.07
N ASN A 174 6.30 2.88 -13.05
CA ASN A 174 6.11 4.34 -13.15
C ASN A 174 7.43 5.06 -13.45
N VAL A 175 8.52 4.71 -12.74
CA VAL A 175 9.87 5.24 -13.01
C VAL A 175 10.27 5.01 -14.47
N VAL A 176 10.08 3.79 -14.97
CA VAL A 176 10.40 3.43 -16.36
C VAL A 176 9.55 4.24 -17.34
N GLN A 177 8.26 4.43 -17.06
CA GLN A 177 7.36 5.24 -17.88
C GLN A 177 7.76 6.72 -17.90
N GLU A 178 8.12 7.31 -16.75
CA GLU A 178 8.60 8.70 -16.68
C GLU A 178 9.92 8.89 -17.42
N LEU A 179 10.89 7.98 -17.23
CA LEU A 179 12.16 8.02 -17.98
C LEU A 179 11.95 7.76 -19.48
N SER A 180 10.91 7.00 -19.85
CA SER A 180 10.53 6.78 -21.25
C SER A 180 10.02 8.06 -21.93
N LYS A 181 9.53 9.05 -21.18
CA LYS A 181 9.13 10.36 -21.71
C LYS A 181 10.31 11.30 -21.96
N VAL A 182 11.51 10.97 -21.48
CA VAL A 182 12.72 11.77 -21.73
C VAL A 182 13.14 11.65 -23.20
N GLU A 183 12.97 12.72 -23.96
CA GLU A 183 13.27 12.75 -25.41
C GLU A 183 14.74 13.08 -25.72
N LYS A 184 15.37 13.90 -24.86
CA LYS A 184 16.72 14.43 -25.08
C LYS A 184 17.67 13.95 -23.98
N LYS A 185 18.90 13.58 -24.34
CA LYS A 185 19.91 13.10 -23.38
C LYS A 185 20.26 14.15 -22.32
N GLU A 186 20.21 15.43 -22.67
CA GLU A 186 20.48 16.54 -21.75
C GLU A 186 19.46 16.59 -20.61
N SER A 187 18.24 16.11 -20.85
CA SER A 187 17.21 16.03 -19.81
C SER A 187 17.48 14.92 -18.79
N LEU A 188 18.39 13.98 -19.04
CA LEU A 188 18.78 12.98 -18.03
C LEU A 188 19.47 13.61 -16.81
N TYR A 189 20.14 14.77 -16.98
CA TYR A 189 20.82 15.46 -15.88
C TYR A 189 19.87 16.24 -14.94
N ILE A 190 18.56 16.28 -15.24
CA ILE A 190 17.56 16.85 -14.34
C ILE A 190 17.52 15.99 -13.07
N ALA A 191 17.60 16.62 -11.90
CA ALA A 191 17.71 15.93 -10.61
C ALA A 191 16.65 14.83 -10.41
N SER A 192 15.38 15.10 -10.77
CA SER A 192 14.30 14.11 -10.67
C SER A 192 14.52 12.89 -11.58
N ASN A 193 15.16 13.05 -12.74
CA ASN A 193 15.48 11.95 -13.64
C ASN A 193 16.66 11.13 -13.10
N VAL A 194 17.68 11.78 -12.53
CA VAL A 194 18.78 11.09 -11.84
C VAL A 194 18.26 10.27 -10.67
N GLU A 195 17.37 10.83 -9.85
CA GLU A 195 16.70 10.13 -8.75
C GLU A 195 15.87 8.94 -9.25
N ASN A 196 15.18 9.08 -10.38
CA ASN A 196 14.43 8.00 -11.02
C ASN A 196 15.35 6.88 -11.52
N ILE A 197 16.48 7.20 -12.17
CA ILE A 197 17.47 6.21 -12.61
C ILE A 197 18.00 5.42 -11.42
N ALA A 198 18.27 6.08 -10.29
CA ALA A 198 18.70 5.40 -9.08
C ALA A 198 17.67 4.38 -8.55
N GLN A 199 16.37 4.54 -8.83
CA GLN A 199 15.35 3.56 -8.41
C GLN A 199 15.43 2.24 -9.20
N LEU A 200 16.13 2.21 -10.34
CA LEU A 200 16.31 0.97 -11.11
C LEU A 200 17.06 -0.11 -10.33
N ARG A 201 17.82 0.27 -9.28
CA ARG A 201 18.44 -0.65 -8.31
C ARG A 201 17.48 -1.67 -7.70
N TYR A 202 16.20 -1.33 -7.57
CA TYR A 202 15.22 -2.25 -7.01
C TYR A 202 14.93 -3.43 -7.93
N LEU A 203 15.29 -3.38 -9.22
CA LEU A 203 15.21 -4.56 -10.08
C LEU A 203 16.23 -5.62 -9.68
N ASP A 204 17.42 -5.21 -9.25
CA ASP A 204 18.47 -6.13 -8.81
C ASP A 204 18.03 -6.89 -7.55
N ASP A 205 17.35 -6.19 -6.62
CA ASP A 205 16.75 -6.79 -5.42
C ASP A 205 15.63 -7.81 -5.75
N LEU A 206 14.94 -7.61 -6.88
CA LEU A 206 13.84 -8.47 -7.32
C LEU A 206 14.28 -9.67 -8.15
N GLU A 207 15.46 -9.60 -8.77
CA GLU A 207 15.91 -10.58 -9.76
C GLU A 207 15.79 -12.02 -9.25
N LYS A 208 16.25 -12.27 -8.01
CA LYS A 208 16.15 -13.60 -7.38
C LYS A 208 14.70 -14.08 -7.23
N ASN A 209 13.78 -13.19 -6.89
CA ASN A 209 12.37 -13.53 -6.67
C ASN A 209 11.65 -13.73 -8.00
N LEU A 210 11.94 -12.89 -9.00
CA LEU A 210 11.39 -13.00 -10.35
C LEU A 210 11.88 -14.29 -11.04
N ASN A 211 13.16 -14.64 -10.88
CA ASN A 211 13.70 -15.93 -11.35
C ASN A 211 12.95 -17.13 -10.78
N LYS A 212 12.61 -17.11 -9.47
CA LYS A 212 11.83 -18.18 -8.84
C LYS A 212 10.38 -18.24 -9.34
N LEU A 213 9.82 -17.12 -9.80
CA LEU A 213 8.51 -17.08 -10.46
C LEU A 213 8.56 -17.54 -11.93
N GLY A 214 9.73 -17.81 -12.50
CA GLY A 214 9.88 -18.13 -13.92
C GLY A 214 9.87 -16.90 -14.83
N PHE A 215 10.12 -15.70 -14.26
CA PHE A 215 10.27 -14.46 -14.99
C PHE A 215 11.71 -13.95 -14.83
N PRO A 216 12.70 -14.51 -15.55
CA PRO A 216 14.04 -13.93 -15.55
C PRO A 216 14.03 -12.55 -16.20
N ILE A 217 14.85 -11.63 -15.69
CA ILE A 217 15.00 -10.30 -16.30
C ILE A 217 15.61 -10.49 -17.70
N PRO A 218 14.92 -10.08 -18.79
CA PRO A 218 15.33 -10.46 -20.14
C PRO A 218 16.49 -9.63 -20.68
N ILE A 219 16.70 -8.42 -20.14
CA ILE A 219 17.70 -7.46 -20.61
C ILE A 219 18.31 -6.77 -19.39
N HIS A 220 19.63 -6.84 -19.25
CA HIS A 220 20.35 -6.07 -18.25
C HIS A 220 20.91 -4.79 -18.88
N PHE A 221 20.78 -3.69 -18.13
CA PHE A 221 21.41 -2.41 -18.44
C PHE A 221 22.14 -1.92 -17.18
N ASP A 222 23.37 -1.44 -17.35
CA ASP A 222 24.19 -0.92 -16.25
C ASP A 222 23.71 0.47 -15.81
N TRP A 223 22.59 0.48 -15.10
CA TRP A 223 21.96 1.69 -14.57
C TRP A 223 22.88 2.39 -13.56
N TRP A 224 23.73 1.65 -12.85
CA TRP A 224 24.65 2.16 -11.85
C TRP A 224 25.75 3.01 -12.49
N LYS A 225 26.35 2.51 -13.57
CA LYS A 225 27.32 3.29 -14.36
C LYS A 225 26.68 4.55 -14.92
N LEU A 226 25.50 4.45 -15.53
CA LEU A 226 24.79 5.62 -16.07
C LEU A 226 24.50 6.65 -14.96
N PHE A 227 24.06 6.19 -13.78
CA PHE A 227 23.81 7.06 -12.63
C PHE A 227 25.07 7.84 -12.23
N TRP A 228 26.22 7.18 -12.07
CA TRP A 228 27.47 7.86 -11.71
C TRP A 228 27.98 8.80 -12.78
N GLU A 229 27.86 8.43 -14.06
CA GLU A 229 28.24 9.33 -15.16
C GLU A 229 27.39 10.61 -15.15
N LEU A 230 26.09 10.52 -14.82
CA LEU A 230 25.21 11.68 -14.68
C LEU A 230 25.53 12.51 -13.43
N ASP A 231 25.77 11.85 -12.28
CA ASP A 231 26.11 12.51 -11.01
C ASP A 231 27.41 13.32 -11.12
N GLU A 232 28.43 12.73 -11.77
CA GLU A 232 29.71 13.39 -12.06
C GLU A 232 29.65 14.37 -13.25
N LYS A 233 28.48 14.56 -13.86
CA LYS A 233 28.25 15.42 -15.03
C LYS A 233 29.14 15.07 -16.23
N LYS A 234 29.49 13.80 -16.40
CA LYS A 234 30.21 13.30 -17.56
C LYS A 234 29.32 13.33 -18.80
N PRO A 235 29.88 13.61 -20.00
CA PRO A 235 29.10 13.60 -21.24
C PRO A 235 28.60 12.19 -21.57
N ILE A 236 27.29 12.03 -21.77
CA ILE A 236 26.68 10.76 -22.18
C ILE A 236 26.72 10.62 -23.72
N PRO A 237 27.34 9.55 -24.26
CA PRO A 237 27.32 9.25 -25.69
C PRO A 237 25.90 8.94 -26.20
N ASP A 238 25.60 9.29 -27.47
CA ASP A 238 24.29 9.01 -28.08
C ASP A 238 23.97 7.52 -28.10
N ILE A 239 24.98 6.67 -28.27
CA ILE A 239 24.81 5.21 -28.21
C ILE A 239 24.35 4.74 -26.83
N THR A 240 24.88 5.32 -25.74
CA THR A 240 24.46 5.01 -24.37
C THR A 240 23.03 5.45 -24.14
N PHE A 241 22.67 6.65 -24.58
CA PHE A 241 21.29 7.15 -24.49
C PHE A 241 20.30 6.25 -25.25
N ASN A 242 20.61 5.91 -26.50
CA ASN A 242 19.75 5.04 -27.32
C ASN A 242 19.61 3.64 -26.72
N ASN A 243 20.70 3.05 -26.21
CA ASN A 243 20.66 1.77 -25.52
C ASN A 243 19.78 1.83 -24.26
N PHE A 244 19.88 2.92 -23.50
CA PHE A 244 19.03 3.14 -22.34
C PHE A 244 17.54 3.26 -22.73
N LYS A 245 17.21 3.98 -23.81
CA LYS A 245 15.83 4.07 -24.32
C LYS A 245 15.28 2.70 -24.74
N ASN A 246 16.08 1.90 -25.45
CA ASN A 246 15.70 0.54 -25.86
C ASN A 246 15.48 -0.37 -24.65
N TYR A 247 16.36 -0.27 -23.65
CA TYR A 247 16.21 -0.97 -22.38
C TYR A 247 14.90 -0.59 -21.68
N LEU A 248 14.60 0.70 -21.52
CA LEU A 248 13.37 1.17 -20.87
C LEU A 248 12.12 0.68 -21.60
N TYR A 249 12.12 0.67 -22.94
CA TYR A 249 11.00 0.16 -23.74
C TYR A 249 10.73 -1.33 -23.45
N ALA A 250 11.78 -2.16 -23.53
CA ALA A 250 11.65 -3.59 -23.26
C ALA A 250 11.28 -3.89 -21.80
N LEU A 251 11.90 -3.17 -20.86
CA LEU A 251 11.64 -3.28 -19.43
C LEU A 251 10.19 -2.91 -19.10
N SER A 252 9.62 -1.88 -19.73
CA SER A 252 8.22 -1.49 -19.54
C SER A 252 7.26 -2.63 -19.89
N GLN A 253 7.46 -3.27 -21.05
CA GLN A 253 6.63 -4.41 -21.48
C GLN A 253 6.76 -5.61 -20.52
N TYR A 254 8.00 -5.90 -20.13
CA TYR A 254 8.29 -6.95 -19.15
C TYR A 254 7.61 -6.68 -17.81
N LEU A 255 7.73 -5.47 -17.26
CA LEU A 255 7.14 -5.10 -15.98
C LEU A 255 5.61 -5.17 -16.00
N ASN A 256 4.95 -4.73 -17.07
CA ASN A 256 3.50 -4.92 -17.20
C ASN A 256 3.11 -6.40 -17.12
N THR A 257 3.81 -7.25 -17.86
CA THR A 257 3.56 -8.71 -17.87
C THR A 257 3.74 -9.32 -16.48
N VAL A 258 4.84 -8.97 -15.79
CA VAL A 258 5.12 -9.47 -14.44
C VAL A 258 4.08 -8.98 -13.43
N ILE A 259 3.70 -7.70 -13.50
CA ILE A 259 2.70 -7.12 -12.60
C ILE A 259 1.36 -7.83 -12.80
N GLU A 260 0.91 -8.03 -14.04
CA GLU A 260 -0.31 -8.76 -14.35
C GLU A 260 -0.26 -10.20 -13.81
N HIS A 261 0.88 -10.88 -13.99
CA HIS A 261 1.07 -12.23 -13.46
C HIS A 261 0.98 -12.27 -11.93
N VAL A 262 1.72 -11.40 -11.22
CA VAL A 262 1.72 -11.34 -9.76
C VAL A 262 0.34 -11.02 -9.22
N SER A 263 -0.35 -10.04 -9.80
CA SER A 263 -1.74 -9.71 -9.43
C SER A 263 -2.68 -10.90 -9.64
N ALA A 264 -2.55 -11.64 -10.75
CA ALA A 264 -3.34 -12.85 -10.97
C ALA A 264 -3.03 -13.97 -9.96
N GLN A 265 -1.78 -14.09 -9.51
CA GLN A 265 -1.42 -15.02 -8.43
C GLN A 265 -2.05 -14.59 -7.10
N TYR A 266 -2.03 -13.30 -6.75
CA TYR A 266 -2.71 -12.81 -5.55
C TYR A 266 -4.21 -13.09 -5.58
N GLU A 267 -4.88 -12.88 -6.71
CA GLU A 267 -6.31 -13.18 -6.86
C GLU A 267 -6.63 -14.69 -6.80
N SER A 268 -5.74 -15.55 -7.32
CA SER A 268 -6.03 -16.98 -7.47
C SER A 268 -5.62 -17.86 -6.29
N ILE A 269 -4.42 -17.63 -5.75
CA ILE A 269 -3.83 -18.47 -4.69
C ILE A 269 -3.54 -17.70 -3.41
N GLY A 270 -3.59 -16.36 -3.44
CA GLY A 270 -3.25 -15.51 -2.30
C GLY A 270 -1.76 -15.16 -2.23
N ARG A 271 -1.47 -13.95 -1.74
CA ARG A 271 -0.13 -13.41 -1.48
C ARG A 271 0.67 -14.33 -0.58
N MET A 272 0.07 -14.86 0.50
CA MET A 272 0.78 -15.75 1.42
C MET A 272 1.33 -16.99 0.70
N GLU A 273 0.46 -17.65 -0.07
CA GLU A 273 0.80 -18.88 -0.77
C GLU A 273 1.84 -18.63 -1.87
N LEU A 274 1.72 -17.52 -2.62
CA LEU A 274 2.72 -17.13 -3.59
C LEU A 274 4.10 -16.99 -2.93
N LEU A 275 4.17 -16.28 -1.81
CA LEU A 275 5.42 -16.00 -1.10
C LEU A 275 6.03 -17.26 -0.45
N LYS A 276 5.20 -18.23 -0.05
CA LYS A 276 5.67 -19.57 0.36
C LYS A 276 6.27 -20.34 -0.81
N ARG A 277 5.63 -20.34 -1.99
CA ARG A 277 6.14 -21.02 -3.19
C ARG A 277 7.53 -20.52 -3.61
N ILE A 278 7.76 -19.21 -3.52
CA ILE A 278 9.06 -18.62 -3.82
C ILE A 278 10.01 -18.55 -2.60
N LYS A 279 9.65 -19.18 -1.47
CA LYS A 279 10.47 -19.27 -0.26
C LYS A 279 10.91 -17.90 0.29
N VAL A 280 10.01 -16.92 0.23
CA VAL A 280 10.16 -15.63 0.94
C VAL A 280 9.71 -15.78 2.39
N ILE A 281 8.67 -16.58 2.61
CA ILE A 281 8.14 -16.93 3.93
C ILE A 281 8.26 -18.44 4.13
N LYS A 282 8.35 -18.88 5.40
CA LYS A 282 8.46 -20.29 5.78
C LYS A 282 7.16 -21.06 5.57
#